data_AF-A0AAW2LEI8-F1
#
_entry.id   AF-A0AAW2LEI8-F1
#
_cell.length_a   1.000
_cell.length_b   1.000
_cell.length_c   1.000
_cell.angle_alpha   90.00
_cell.angle_beta   90.00
_cell.angle_gamma   90.00
#
_symmetry.space_group_name_H-M   'P 1'
#
loop_
_entity.id
_entity.type
_entity.pdbx_description
1 polymer ?
#
loop_
_entity_poly.entity_id
_entity_poly.type
_entity_poly.pdbx_seq_one_letter_code
_entity_poly.pdbx_strand_id
1 'polypeptide(L)'
;MSKLEDIARLLRFKLTKKDQGSLRLEGSNDSRNATLSIDVKIFEIYPSFYLVEVTKSSGDSIDYQRLLRQKIRPALREIVWAWQGEQQQHN
;
A
#
# COMPACT_ATOMS: atom_id res chain seq x y z
N MET A 1 13.74 9.31 5.36
CA MET A 1 13.05 8.22 4.62
C MET A 1 11.57 8.41 4.86
N SER A 2 10.77 8.35 3.81
CA SER A 2 9.31 8.47 3.95
C SER A 2 8.71 7.14 4.45
N LYS A 3 7.57 7.18 5.15
CA LYS A 3 6.91 5.97 5.69
C LYS A 3 6.59 4.94 4.58
N LEU A 4 6.37 5.39 3.34
CA LEU A 4 6.18 4.52 2.17
C LEU A 4 7.46 3.82 1.72
N GLU A 5 8.62 4.48 1.80
CA GLU A 5 9.92 3.85 1.54
C GLU A 5 10.24 2.79 2.59
N ASP A 6 9.89 3.05 3.85
CA ASP A 6 10.05 2.07 4.94
C ASP A 6 9.16 0.85 4.74
N ILE A 7 7.93 1.03 4.26
CA ILE A 7 7.03 -0.07 3.89
C ILE A 7 7.59 -0.88 2.74
N ALA A 8 8.07 -0.25 1.66
CA ALA A 8 8.65 -0.98 0.54
C ALA A 8 9.80 -1.91 0.99
N ARG A 9 10.65 -1.41 1.90
CA ARG A 9 11.74 -2.18 2.53
C ARG A 9 11.23 -3.30 3.44
N LEU A 10 10.28 -3.01 4.33
CA LEU A 10 9.68 -3.98 5.25
C LEU A 10 9.04 -5.15 4.51
N LEU A 11 8.39 -4.86 3.38
CA LEU A 11 7.69 -5.86 2.58
C LEU A 11 8.63 -6.74 1.76
N ARG A 12 9.92 -6.36 1.60
CA ARG A 12 10.87 -6.90 0.60
C ARG A 12 10.37 -6.73 -0.84
N PHE A 13 9.57 -5.70 -1.11
CA PHE A 13 9.08 -5.41 -2.45
C PHE A 13 10.09 -4.51 -3.16
N LYS A 14 10.28 -4.75 -4.46
CA LYS A 14 11.02 -3.83 -5.32
C LYS A 14 10.15 -2.60 -5.57
N LEU A 15 10.65 -1.43 -5.14
CA LEU A 15 10.02 -0.14 -5.40
C LEU A 15 10.49 0.39 -6.75
N THR A 16 9.55 0.65 -7.65
CA THR A 16 9.81 1.32 -8.92
C THR A 16 9.05 2.64 -8.94
N LYS A 17 9.74 3.76 -9.07
CA LYS A 17 9.10 5.05 -9.33
C LYS A 17 8.60 5.05 -10.78
N LYS A 18 7.34 5.38 -10.98
CA LYS A 18 6.74 5.62 -12.28
C LYS A 18 6.59 7.12 -12.51
N ASP A 19 6.26 7.49 -13.74
CA ASP A 19 5.95 8.88 -14.07
C ASP A 19 4.74 9.39 -13.26
N GLN A 20 4.64 10.71 -13.13
CA GLN A 20 3.52 11.42 -12.48
C GLN A 20 3.32 11.09 -10.99
N GLY A 21 4.39 10.79 -10.25
CA GLY A 21 4.32 10.61 -8.79
C GLY A 21 3.69 9.29 -8.34
N SER A 22 3.52 8.34 -9.25
CA SER A 22 3.05 6.99 -8.92
C SER A 22 4.22 6.06 -8.58
N LEU A 23 3.97 5.10 -7.69
CA LEU A 23 4.93 4.09 -7.26
C LEU A 23 4.37 2.71 -7.59
N ARG A 24 5.21 1.80 -8.06
CA ARG A 24 4.88 0.37 -8.15
C ARG A 24 5.71 -0.40 -7.13
N LEU A 25 5.05 -1.28 -6.39
CA LEU A 25 5.71 -2.26 -5.53
C LEU A 25 5.47 -3.66 -6.10
N GLU A 26 6.54 -4.39 -6.37
CA GLU A 26 6.50 -5.78 -6.85
C GLU A 26 7.18 -6.70 -5.84
N GLY A 27 6.50 -7.79 -5.46
CA GLY A 27 7.05 -8.75 -4.51
C GLY A 27 6.58 -10.16 -4.79
N SER A 28 7.46 -11.12 -4.53
CA SER A 28 7.13 -12.54 -4.58
C SER A 28 6.36 -12.92 -3.31
N ASN A 29 5.21 -13.59 -3.44
CA ASN A 29 4.59 -14.24 -2.29
C ASN A 29 5.33 -15.57 -2.00
N ASP A 30 5.20 -16.09 -0.78
CA ASP A 30 5.74 -17.42 -0.43
C ASP A 30 4.87 -18.58 -0.95
N SER A 31 3.69 -18.27 -1.52
CA SER A 31 2.72 -19.25 -2.01
C SER A 31 2.61 -19.23 -3.55
N ARG A 32 3.50 -20.00 -4.19
CA ARG A 32 3.49 -20.39 -5.62
C ARG A 32 4.09 -19.39 -6.62
N ASN A 33 5.35 -18.98 -6.49
CA ASN A 33 6.11 -18.32 -7.59
C ASN A 33 5.36 -17.18 -8.32
N ALA A 34 4.36 -16.58 -7.70
CA ALA A 34 3.43 -15.66 -8.33
C ALA A 34 3.77 -14.27 -7.83
N THR A 35 4.17 -13.41 -8.75
CA THR A 35 4.49 -12.02 -8.43
C THR A 35 3.19 -11.25 -8.18
N LEU A 36 3.04 -10.73 -6.97
CA LEU A 36 2.02 -9.75 -6.63
C LEU A 36 2.59 -8.35 -6.87
N SER A 37 1.90 -7.57 -7.69
CA SER A 37 2.27 -6.18 -7.95
C SER A 37 1.13 -5.25 -7.56
N ILE A 38 1.47 -4.18 -6.86
CA ILE A 38 0.55 -3.11 -6.47
C ILE A 38 1.07 -1.77 -6.97
N ASP A 39 0.15 -0.90 -7.37
CA ASP A 39 0.44 0.49 -7.68
C ASP A 39 -0.07 1.36 -6.53
N VAL A 40 0.72 2.37 -6.14
CA VAL A 40 0.43 3.34 -5.11
C VAL A 40 0.44 4.73 -5.73
N LYS A 41 -0.60 5.52 -5.48
CA LYS A 41 -0.70 6.92 -5.92
C LYS A 41 -1.01 7.79 -4.72
N ILE A 42 -0.39 8.96 -4.68
CA ILE A 42 -0.58 9.95 -3.63
C ILE A 42 -1.16 11.20 -4.27
N PHE A 43 -2.28 11.66 -3.75
CA PHE A 43 -2.94 12.88 -4.18
C PHE A 43 -3.02 13.84 -3.01
N GLU A 44 -2.56 15.07 -3.19
CA GLU A 44 -2.86 16.14 -2.24
C GLU A 44 -4.29 16.61 -2.47
N ILE A 45 -5.14 16.49 -1.45
CA ILE A 45 -6.56 16.89 -1.53
C ILE A 45 -6.81 18.22 -0.79
N TYR A 46 -5.91 18.61 0.11
CA TYR A 46 -5.89 19.87 0.84
C TYR A 46 -4.45 20.06 1.41
N PRO A 47 -3.99 21.29 1.74
CA PRO A 47 -2.67 21.48 2.34
C PRO A 47 -2.37 20.53 3.49
N SER A 48 -1.34 19.70 3.34
CA SER A 48 -0.94 18.64 4.29
C SER A 48 -1.90 17.45 4.45
N PHE A 49 -2.95 17.36 3.62
CA PHE A 49 -3.85 16.19 3.56
C PHE A 49 -3.67 15.46 2.26
N TYR A 50 -3.33 14.18 2.39
CA TYR A 50 -3.02 13.32 1.27
C TYR A 50 -3.95 12.11 1.25
N LEU A 51 -4.53 11.85 0.08
CA LEU A 51 -5.21 10.59 -0.22
C LEU A 51 -4.18 9.63 -0.82
N VAL A 52 -4.10 8.43 -0.25
CA VAL A 52 -3.23 7.35 -0.76
C VAL A 52 -4.12 6.28 -1.37
N GLU A 53 -4.07 6.13 -2.68
CA GLU A 53 -4.72 5.05 -3.40
C GLU A 53 -3.75 3.87 -3.54
N VAL A 54 -4.21 2.67 -3.18
CA VAL A 54 -3.47 1.41 -3.34
C VAL A 54 -4.30 0.49 -4.22
N THR A 55 -3.73 0.04 -5.34
CA THR A 55 -4.44 -0.71 -6.37
C THR A 55 -3.68 -1.98 -6.74
N LYS A 56 -4.39 -3.11 -6.85
CA LYS A 56 -3.80 -4.37 -7.34
C LYS A 56 -3.55 -4.26 -8.84
N SER A 57 -2.30 -4.40 -9.27
CA SER A 57 -1.91 -4.39 -10.68
C SER A 57 -1.87 -5.79 -11.29
N SER A 58 -1.39 -6.78 -10.54
CA SER A 58 -1.32 -8.19 -10.96
C SER A 58 -1.31 -9.11 -9.75
N GLY A 59 -1.63 -10.39 -9.95
CA GLY A 59 -1.63 -11.41 -8.89
C GLY A 59 -3.00 -11.69 -8.27
N ASP A 60 -3.01 -12.60 -7.30
CA ASP A 60 -4.23 -13.12 -6.69
C ASP A 60 -4.87 -12.11 -5.72
N SER A 61 -6.21 -12.06 -5.71
CA SER A 61 -6.95 -11.12 -4.86
C SER A 61 -6.87 -11.47 -3.37
N ILE A 62 -6.76 -12.74 -3.00
CA ILE A 62 -6.59 -13.19 -1.61
C ILE A 62 -5.24 -12.72 -1.08
N ASP A 63 -4.18 -12.87 -1.86
CA ASP A 63 -2.84 -12.41 -1.47
C ASP A 63 -2.76 -10.89 -1.38
N TYR A 64 -3.42 -10.17 -2.30
CA TYR A 64 -3.58 -8.73 -2.20
C TYR A 64 -4.27 -8.30 -0.89
N GLN A 65 -5.40 -8.94 -0.55
CA GLN A 65 -6.12 -8.65 0.69
C GLN A 65 -5.29 -8.99 1.94
N ARG A 66 -4.52 -10.08 1.90
CA ARG A 66 -3.60 -10.47 2.98
C ARG A 66 -2.50 -9.42 3.14
N LEU A 67 -1.88 -8.96 2.06
CA LEU A 67 -0.86 -7.91 2.06
C LEU A 67 -1.40 -6.62 2.70
N LEU A 68 -2.59 -6.19 2.29
CA LEU A 68 -3.25 -5.00 2.84
C LEU A 68 -3.49 -5.13 4.35
N ARG A 69 -4.11 -6.23 4.79
CA ARG A 69 -4.51 -6.43 6.18
C ARG A 69 -3.34 -6.68 7.14
N GLN A 70 -2.37 -7.50 6.72
CA GLN A 70 -1.32 -7.99 7.61
C GLN A 70 -0.06 -7.12 7.61
N LYS A 71 0.19 -6.36 6.54
CA LYS A 71 1.44 -5.61 6.41
C LYS A 71 1.23 -4.12 6.18
N ILE A 72 0.44 -3.72 5.18
CA ILE A 72 0.29 -2.30 4.81
C ILE A 72 -0.49 -1.52 5.88
N ARG A 73 -1.71 -1.96 6.23
CA ARG A 73 -2.54 -1.26 7.23
C ARG A 73 -1.85 -1.11 8.59
N PRO A 74 -1.22 -2.17 9.16
CA PRO A 74 -0.48 -2.04 10.43
C PRO A 74 0.69 -1.04 10.35
N ALA A 75 1.46 -1.05 9.26
CA ALA A 75 2.62 -0.15 9.12
C ALA A 75 2.24 1.33 8.96
N LEU A 76 1.03 1.60 8.47
CA LEU A 76 0.51 2.95 8.23
C LEU A 76 -0.39 3.48 9.37
N ARG A 77 -0.64 2.68 10.41
CA ARG A 77 -1.60 3.00 11.48
C ARG A 77 -1.40 4.37 12.14
N GLU A 78 -0.16 4.80 12.30
CA GLU A 78 0.16 6.07 12.99
C GLU A 78 0.00 7.32 12.12
N ILE A 79 -0.16 7.17 10.80
CA ILE A 79 -0.21 8.31 9.87
C ILE A 79 -1.52 8.36 9.05
N VAL A 80 -2.30 7.28 9.05
CA VAL A 80 -3.58 7.23 8.34
C VAL A 80 -4.67 7.75 9.27
N TRP A 81 -5.34 8.82 8.84
CA TRP A 81 -6.50 9.37 9.52
C TRP A 81 -7.70 8.41 9.44
N ALA A 82 -8.02 7.92 8.24
CA ALA A 82 -9.16 7.04 8.02
C ALA A 82 -8.94 6.11 6.82
N TRP A 83 -9.47 4.89 6.91
CA TRP A 83 -9.54 3.96 5.78
C TRP A 83 -10.92 4.02 5.14
N GLN A 84 -10.98 4.07 3.81
CA GLN A 84 -12.26 3.99 3.09
C GLN A 84 -12.98 2.68 3.47
N GLY A 85 -14.27 2.79 3.84
CA GLY A 85 -15.12 1.65 4.16
C GLY A 85 -14.94 1.10 5.58
N GLU A 86 -14.07 1.69 6.41
CA GLU A 86 -14.10 1.42 7.84
C GLU A 86 -15.15 2.30 8.51
N GLN A 87 -16.13 1.65 9.14
CA GLN A 87 -17.00 2.32 10.13
C GLN A 87 -16.13 2.62 11.34
N GLN A 88 -15.96 3.89 11.70
CA GLN A 88 -15.32 4.25 12.95
C GLN A 88 -16.20 3.74 14.09
N GLN A 89 -15.77 2.68 14.76
CA GLN A 89 -16.39 2.23 16.00
C GLN A 89 -16.14 3.31 17.05
N HIS A 90 -17.15 4.16 17.25
CA HIS A 90 -17.21 5.05 18.40
C HIS A 90 -17.39 4.16 19.63
N ASN A 91 -16.47 4.25 20.57
CA ASN A 91 -16.57 3.66 21.90
C ASN A 91 -16.58 4.79 22.93
#